data_AF-A0A7X6YW88-F1
#
_entry.id   AF-A0A7X6YW88-F1
#
_cell.length_a   1.000
_cell.length_b   1.000
_cell.length_c   1.000
_cell.angle_alpha   90.00
_cell.angle_beta   90.00
_cell.angle_gamma   90.00
#
_symmetry.space_group_name_H-M   'P 1'
#
loop_
_entity.id
_entity.type
_entity.pdbx_description
1 polymer ?
#
loop_
_entity_poly.entity_id
_entity_poly.type
_entity_poly.pdbx_seq_one_letter_code
_entity_poly.pdbx_strand_id
1 'polypeptide(L)'
;VDHGGRQQNAIYRTDPATLKPELWFDAPGEFSHEYFPRVANTGDWLVYGASTGGHEHDTADYEIFLWPIGRPAAEAIRLTHHTGNDCWPDIFLTKSNH
;
A
#
# COMPACT_ATOMS: atom_id res chain seq x y z
N VAL A 1 0.78 -8.30 -5.38
CA VAL A 1 -0.32 -8.46 -4.40
C VAL A 1 -0.80 -9.89 -4.54
N ASP A 2 -0.89 -10.61 -3.43
CA ASP A 2 -1.31 -12.01 -3.37
C ASP A 2 -2.07 -12.26 -2.05
N HIS A 3 -2.57 -13.48 -1.84
CA HIS A 3 -3.41 -13.85 -0.71
C HIS A 3 -2.69 -13.78 0.65
N GLY A 4 -3.02 -12.77 1.47
CA GLY A 4 -2.51 -12.55 2.84
C GLY A 4 -3.51 -11.79 3.73
N GLY A 5 -3.18 -11.52 5.00
CA GLY A 5 -3.99 -10.64 5.86
C GLY A 5 -5.42 -11.09 6.17
N ARG A 6 -6.16 -10.21 6.85
CA ARG A 6 -7.55 -10.44 7.29
C ARG A 6 -8.55 -10.41 6.12
N GLN A 7 -8.26 -9.68 5.06
CA GLN A 7 -9.11 -9.57 3.85
C GLN A 7 -8.44 -10.08 2.58
N GLN A 8 -7.49 -11.01 2.70
CA GLN A 8 -6.93 -11.80 1.60
C GLN A 8 -6.08 -11.03 0.58
N ASN A 9 -5.60 -9.82 0.91
CA ASN A 9 -4.54 -9.18 0.16
C ASN A 9 -3.36 -8.89 1.09
N ALA A 10 -2.16 -8.99 0.51
CA ALA A 10 -0.96 -8.43 1.07
C ALA A 10 0.01 -8.06 -0.06
N ILE A 11 0.96 -7.19 0.26
CA ILE A 11 2.00 -6.75 -0.65
C ILE A 11 3.22 -7.63 -0.42
N TYR A 12 3.67 -8.27 -1.50
CA TYR A 12 4.87 -9.11 -1.53
C TYR A 12 5.97 -8.40 -2.30
N ARG A 13 7.21 -8.66 -1.90
CA ARG A 13 8.42 -8.34 -2.68
C ARG A 13 9.03 -9.63 -3.18
N THR A 14 9.70 -9.58 -4.33
CA THR A 14 10.38 -10.74 -4.88
C THR A 14 11.87 -10.48 -4.91
N ASP A 15 12.67 -11.38 -4.34
CA ASP A 15 14.11 -11.36 -4.53
C ASP A 15 14.44 -11.68 -6.00
N PRO A 16 15.07 -10.78 -6.75
CA PRO A 16 15.36 -11.00 -8.17
C PRO A 16 16.37 -12.13 -8.42
N ALA A 17 17.20 -12.49 -7.44
CA ALA A 17 18.17 -13.56 -7.59
C ALA A 17 17.53 -14.95 -7.42
N THR A 18 16.59 -15.08 -6.48
CA THR A 18 15.96 -16.37 -6.15
C THR A 18 14.54 -16.52 -6.69
N LEU A 19 13.93 -15.43 -7.16
CA LEU A 19 12.53 -15.31 -7.57
C LEU A 19 11.52 -15.74 -6.50
N LYS A 20 11.94 -15.79 -5.24
CA LYS A 20 11.06 -16.15 -4.13
C LYS A 20 10.26 -14.92 -3.67
N PRO A 21 8.91 -15.03 -3.59
CA PRO A 21 8.11 -13.98 -2.98
C PRO A 21 8.26 -14.02 -1.47
N GLU A 22 8.40 -12.85 -0.87
CA GLU A 22 8.41 -12.62 0.57
C GLU A 22 7.30 -11.64 0.92
N LEU A 23 6.56 -11.94 1.99
CA LEU A 23 5.59 -11.01 2.55
C LEU A 23 6.33 -9.73 2.94
N TRP A 24 5.90 -8.60 2.38
CA TRP A 24 6.55 -7.32 2.60
C TRP A 24 5.72 -6.40 3.47
N PHE A 25 4.42 -6.32 3.20
CA PHE A 25 3.49 -5.49 3.95
C PHE A 25 2.09 -6.11 3.95
N ASP A 26 1.43 -6.06 5.10
CA ASP A 26 0.07 -6.55 5.35
C ASP A 26 -0.56 -5.56 6.35
N ALA A 27 -1.55 -4.80 5.88
CA ALA A 27 -2.14 -3.73 6.67
C ALA A 27 -2.98 -4.32 7.82
N PRO A 28 -2.73 -3.90 9.07
CA PRO A 28 -3.56 -4.34 10.17
C PRO A 28 -4.87 -3.54 10.19
N GLY A 29 -6.01 -4.22 10.30
CA GLY A 29 -7.29 -3.58 10.59
C GLY A 29 -8.32 -3.73 9.48
N GLU A 30 -9.19 -2.73 9.36
CA GLU A 30 -10.34 -2.79 8.44
C GLU A 30 -9.91 -2.56 6.99
N PHE A 31 -8.93 -1.69 6.74
CA PHE A 31 -8.35 -1.41 5.43
C PHE A 31 -7.22 -2.41 5.08
N SER A 32 -7.53 -3.71 5.09
CA SER A 32 -6.56 -4.79 4.82
C SER A 32 -6.75 -5.43 3.43
N HIS A 33 -7.16 -4.60 2.46
CA HIS A 33 -7.41 -5.01 1.08
C HIS A 33 -6.57 -4.11 0.15
N GLU A 34 -5.26 -4.36 0.12
CA GLU A 34 -4.25 -3.47 -0.47
C GLU A 34 -4.08 -3.67 -1.99
N TYR A 35 -3.90 -2.54 -2.69
CA TYR A 35 -3.75 -2.44 -4.13
C TYR A 35 -2.76 -1.34 -4.52
N PHE A 36 -2.37 -1.36 -5.80
CA PHE A 36 -1.59 -0.31 -6.46
C PHE A 36 -0.32 0.10 -5.71
N PRO A 37 0.52 -0.85 -5.23
CA PRO A 37 1.73 -0.50 -4.51
C PRO A 37 2.70 0.27 -5.40
N ARG A 38 3.19 1.41 -4.91
CA ARG A 38 4.22 2.21 -5.57
C ARG A 38 5.27 2.63 -4.54
N VAL A 39 6.54 2.36 -4.86
CA VAL A 39 7.66 2.79 -4.04
C VAL A 39 8.07 4.20 -4.47
N ALA A 40 8.27 5.10 -3.51
CA ALA A 40 8.74 6.45 -3.77
C ALA A 40 10.09 6.43 -4.49
N ASN A 41 10.41 7.51 -5.20
CA ASN A 41 11.71 7.70 -5.86
C ASN A 41 12.93 7.60 -4.91
N THR A 42 12.76 7.76 -3.60
CA THR A 42 13.84 7.59 -2.61
C THR A 42 14.02 6.15 -2.13
N GLY A 43 13.07 5.26 -2.40
CA GLY A 43 13.11 3.86 -1.93
C GLY A 43 12.63 3.64 -0.50
N ASP A 44 12.32 4.71 0.25
CA ASP A 44 12.06 4.63 1.70
C ASP A 44 10.58 4.62 2.08
N TRP A 45 9.69 4.82 1.10
CA TRP A 45 8.25 4.92 1.31
C TRP A 45 7.49 4.08 0.30
N LEU A 46 6.40 3.49 0.76
CA LEU A 46 5.41 2.78 -0.06
C LEU A 46 4.09 3.54 0.01
N VAL A 47 3.56 3.96 -1.12
CA VAL A 47 2.18 4.43 -1.24
C VAL A 47 1.33 3.31 -1.83
N TYR A 48 0.12 3.14 -1.31
CA TYR A 48 -0.80 2.10 -1.75
C TYR A 48 -2.25 2.54 -1.53
N GLY A 49 -3.18 1.94 -2.28
CA GLY A 49 -4.61 2.05 -2.02
C GLY A 49 -5.06 0.87 -1.16
N ALA A 50 -6.00 1.08 -0.24
CA ALA A 50 -6.66 -0.02 0.47
C ALA A 50 -8.13 0.28 0.71
N SER A 51 -8.97 -0.74 0.64
CA SER A 51 -10.41 -0.64 0.93
C SER A 51 -10.78 -1.51 2.14
N THR A 52 -12.00 -1.33 2.64
CA THR A 52 -12.55 -2.21 3.69
C THR A 52 -13.19 -3.48 3.13
N GLY A 53 -12.90 -3.86 1.88
CA GLY A 53 -13.35 -5.10 1.23
C GLY A 53 -13.89 -4.96 -0.20
N GLY A 54 -14.01 -3.73 -0.71
CA GLY A 54 -14.33 -3.49 -2.13
C GLY A 54 -13.14 -3.87 -3.03
N HIS A 55 -13.40 -4.57 -4.14
CA HIS A 55 -12.35 -5.05 -5.05
C HIS A 55 -12.49 -4.53 -6.49
N GLU A 56 -13.60 -3.87 -6.80
CA GLU A 56 -13.87 -3.39 -8.15
C GLU A 56 -13.18 -2.03 -8.33
N HIS A 57 -12.24 -1.96 -9.26
CA HIS A 57 -11.29 -0.86 -9.32
C HIS A 57 -11.92 0.49 -9.72
N ASP A 58 -13.07 0.50 -10.37
CA ASP A 58 -13.73 1.73 -10.83
C ASP A 58 -14.76 2.27 -9.82
N THR A 59 -15.15 1.47 -8.82
CA THR A 59 -16.27 1.78 -7.91
C THR A 59 -15.97 1.56 -6.44
N ALA A 60 -14.94 0.77 -6.09
CA ALA A 60 -14.60 0.53 -4.69
C ALA A 60 -14.06 1.79 -4.02
N ASP A 61 -14.43 1.93 -2.75
CA ASP A 61 -13.97 2.96 -1.84
C ASP A 61 -12.54 2.62 -1.35
N TYR A 62 -11.58 2.91 -2.20
CA TYR A 62 -10.17 2.85 -1.86
C TYR A 62 -9.76 4.14 -1.21
N GLU A 63 -8.96 4.02 -0.16
CA GLU A 63 -8.29 5.13 0.49
C GLU A 63 -6.79 4.98 0.29
N ILE A 64 -6.07 6.10 0.15
CA ILE A 64 -4.63 6.13 -0.04
C ILE A 64 -3.92 6.11 1.30
N PHE A 65 -2.91 5.27 1.40
CA PHE A 65 -2.05 5.13 2.56
C PHE A 65 -0.59 5.30 2.19
N LEU A 66 0.20 5.71 3.16
CA LEU A 66 1.65 5.88 3.06
C LEU A 66 2.33 5.12 4.21
N TRP A 67 3.22 4.20 3.86
CA TRP A 67 3.97 3.40 4.82
C TRP A 67 5.48 3.67 4.70
N PRO A 68 6.16 4.01 5.81
CA PRO A 68 7.63 4.06 5.86
C PRO A 68 8.21 2.64 5.82
N ILE A 69 8.97 2.31 4.77
CA ILE A 69 9.49 0.97 4.54
C ILE A 69 10.40 0.54 5.70
N GLY A 70 10.13 -0.66 6.24
CA GLY A 70 10.86 -1.23 7.37
C GLY A 70 10.30 -0.89 8.75
N ARG A 71 9.25 -0.06 8.82
CA ARG A 71 8.46 0.13 10.06
C ARG A 71 7.35 -0.92 10.19
N PRO A 72 6.81 -1.16 11.39
CA PRO A 72 5.59 -1.96 11.55
C PRO A 72 4.46 -1.50 10.63
N ALA A 73 3.68 -2.44 10.08
CA ALA A 73 2.60 -2.10 9.16
C ALA A 73 1.50 -1.23 9.79
N ALA A 74 1.32 -1.34 11.11
CA ALA A 74 0.41 -0.51 11.91
C ALA A 74 0.79 0.98 11.93
N GLU A 75 2.02 1.33 11.52
CA GLU A 75 2.49 2.72 11.41
C GLU A 75 2.18 3.33 10.04
N ALA A 76 1.44 2.64 9.16
CA ALA A 76 0.96 3.22 7.91
C ALA A 76 -0.03 4.37 8.18
N ILE A 77 0.10 5.44 7.40
CA ILE A 77 -0.66 6.68 7.56
C ILE A 77 -1.71 6.75 6.47
N ARG A 78 -2.97 6.95 6.83
CA ARG A 78 -4.05 7.24 5.88
C ARG A 78 -3.96 8.70 5.41
N LEU A 79 -4.01 8.92 4.10
CA LEU A 79 -3.87 10.24 3.47
C LEU A 79 -5.21 10.82 2.99
N THR A 80 -6.14 9.97 2.55
CA THR A 80 -7.47 10.35 2.06
C THR A 80 -8.55 9.88 3.05
N HIS A 81 -9.71 10.52 3.04
CA HIS A 81 -10.80 10.22 3.98
C HIS A 81 -12.19 10.31 3.35
N HIS A 82 -12.26 10.22 2.03
CA HIS A 82 -13.48 10.42 1.28
C HIS A 82 -13.96 9.08 0.73
N THR A 83 -15.27 8.81 0.81
CA THR A 83 -15.87 7.52 0.41
C THR A 83 -15.98 7.32 -1.11
N GLY A 84 -14.97 7.79 -1.84
CA GLY A 84 -14.91 7.78 -3.30
C GLY A 84 -13.82 6.82 -3.75
N ASN A 85 -13.69 6.66 -5.06
CA ASN A 85 -12.66 5.80 -5.62
C ASN A 85 -11.32 6.54 -5.68
N ASP A 86 -10.45 6.35 -4.68
CA ASP A 86 -9.07 6.83 -4.75
C ASP A 86 -8.15 5.70 -5.25
N CYS A 87 -7.87 5.70 -6.56
CA CYS A 87 -7.05 4.69 -7.23
C CYS A 87 -5.74 5.26 -7.78
N TRP A 88 -4.79 4.35 -8.03
CA TRP A 88 -3.51 4.61 -8.72
C TRP A 88 -2.65 5.73 -8.11
N PRO A 89 -2.32 5.66 -6.81
CA PRO A 89 -1.45 6.66 -6.21
C PRO A 89 -0.05 6.65 -6.82
N ASP A 90 0.61 7.80 -6.79
CA ASP A 90 2.04 7.94 -7.04
C ASP A 90 2.60 8.98 -6.08
N ILE A 91 3.86 8.81 -5.67
CA ILE A 91 4.52 9.74 -4.76
C ILE A 91 5.94 10.03 -5.22
N PHE A 92 6.24 11.32 -5.32
CA PHE A 92 7.57 11.82 -5.62
C PHE A 92 8.02 12.74 -4.50
N LEU A 93 9.15 12.39 -3.87
CA LEU A 93 9.73 13.13 -2.77
C LEU A 93 10.93 13.93 -3.27
N THR A 94 10.92 15.22 -2.93
CA THR A 94 12.02 16.14 -3.15
C THR A 94 12.64 16.51 -1.80
N LYS A 95 13.95 16.76 -1.77
CA LYS A 95 14.59 17.34 -0.59
C LYS A 95 14.25 18.83 -0.56
N SER A 96 13.58 19.28 0.50
CA SER A 96 13.48 20.71 0.78
C SER A 96 14.86 21.22 1.20
N ASN A 97 15.44 22.12 0.41
CA ASN A 97 16.61 22.87 0.83
C ASN A 97 16.14 23.97 1.80
N HIS A 98 16.14 23.66 3.10
CA HIS A 98 16.02 24.65 4.16
C HIS A 98 17.37 24.83 4.84
#